data_AF-A0A099LBT9-F1
#
_entry.id   AF-A0A099LBT9-F1
#
_cell.length_a   1.000
_cell.length_b   1.000
_cell.length_c   1.000
_cell.angle_alpha   90.00
_cell.angle_beta   90.00
_cell.angle_gamma   90.00
#
_symmetry.space_group_name_H-M   'P 1'
#
loop_
_entity.id
_entity.type
_entity.pdbx_description
1 polymer ?
#
loop_
_entity_poly.entity_id
_entity_poly.type
_entity_poly.pdbx_seq_one_letter_code
_entity_poly.pdbx_strand_id
1 'polypeptide(L)'
;MLGKLFSTTLSVLILTGCAINGTENKSSSVDSQKILRGSIYGKLVQNGDGFYIKDQFYSSSPQARKSIINSDRKTNEWIFDAATFYPGFETKQFTCEESACEALEELANPFIGLSFASAMRGDTFEEMTKRKGLSYEQYDPFKDQNNLSEYAKDATAGVFVAAISPWLLVAGVADLADDGDSFLTKRINKNVYFDHVAFTNEIREQVKLKFGSFATYKKVISQIVIADNKNQKYLENLNKELNFKSYKLDNLRTSSKSSRTHYLREIAPYSINLPSSLEDLDNYFTSQISDYYEQEKLRITSEYDKYYDLLAADSINYYSKASFNSVDEIENARIKMKRLQKQEELLGLDTSTALLHVNRSEQILRFKRLKNTNSSLAWHSFIEKYSNSDYANLIASAKSKEKLALKFEVDRANKRKQAQELAQARRIAKLESLNKWRKTVKVGDNTFCGRVIEANSNQTMFKLALSVKLSGYSSEQWIHIDNIYQPWQGCKNVNGNLSPNS
;
A
#
# COMPACT_ATOMS: atom_id res chain seq x y z
N MET A 1 21.01 15.54 -22.35
CA MET A 1 21.59 14.97 -21.13
C MET A 1 20.45 14.65 -20.15
N LEU A 2 20.23 13.35 -19.92
CA LEU A 2 19.43 12.70 -18.86
C LEU A 2 17.94 13.07 -18.71
N GLY A 3 17.12 12.36 -19.49
CA GLY A 3 15.69 12.18 -19.22
C GLY A 3 15.46 11.20 -18.06
N LYS A 4 14.55 11.57 -17.16
CA LYS A 4 14.07 10.73 -16.06
C LYS A 4 12.92 9.85 -16.57
N LEU A 5 13.17 8.54 -16.64
CA LEU A 5 12.13 7.53 -16.78
C LEU A 5 11.51 7.26 -15.41
N PHE A 6 10.22 7.56 -15.28
CA PHE A 6 9.39 7.12 -14.16
C PHE A 6 9.11 5.62 -14.31
N SER A 7 9.69 4.81 -13.44
CA SER A 7 9.33 3.40 -13.26
C SER A 7 8.11 3.32 -12.35
N THR A 8 6.91 3.32 -12.93
CA THR A 8 5.68 2.92 -12.21
C THR A 8 5.58 1.40 -12.23
N THR A 9 5.94 0.77 -11.12
CA THR A 9 5.62 -0.63 -10.82
C THR A 9 4.12 -0.77 -10.64
N LEU A 10 3.45 -1.36 -11.63
CA LEU A 10 2.05 -1.78 -11.56
C LEU A 10 2.00 -3.14 -10.86
N SER A 11 1.59 -3.17 -9.58
CA SER A 11 1.30 -4.40 -8.86
C SER A 11 -0.02 -4.97 -9.36
N VAL A 12 0.04 -6.05 -10.14
CA VAL A 12 -1.12 -6.80 -10.59
C VAL A 12 -1.56 -7.74 -9.46
N LEU A 13 -2.62 -7.34 -8.74
CA LEU A 13 -3.36 -8.18 -7.80
C LEU A 13 -4.33 -9.04 -8.62
N ILE A 14 -3.97 -10.30 -8.90
CA ILE A 14 -4.91 -11.31 -9.38
C ILE A 14 -5.54 -11.95 -8.14
N LEU A 15 -6.74 -11.48 -7.79
CA LEU A 15 -7.65 -12.18 -6.89
C LEU A 15 -8.63 -12.99 -7.74
N THR A 16 -8.34 -14.26 -7.98
CA THR A 16 -9.34 -15.22 -8.49
C THR A 16 -9.89 -16.02 -7.32
N GLY A 17 -11.02 -15.57 -6.79
CA GLY A 17 -11.84 -16.35 -5.87
C GLY A 17 -13.09 -16.85 -6.59
N CYS A 18 -13.08 -18.10 -7.04
CA CYS A 18 -14.30 -18.86 -7.29
C CYS A 18 -14.41 -19.92 -6.20
N ALA A 19 -15.10 -19.58 -5.11
CA ALA A 19 -15.56 -20.56 -4.13
C ALA A 19 -16.80 -21.27 -4.71
N ILE A 20 -16.68 -22.56 -5.00
CA ILE A 20 -17.81 -23.43 -5.33
C ILE A 20 -18.17 -24.19 -4.06
N ASN A 21 -19.21 -23.73 -3.36
CA ASN A 21 -19.86 -24.51 -2.32
C ASN A 21 -20.78 -25.54 -2.99
N GLY A 22 -20.61 -26.80 -2.61
CA GLY A 22 -21.20 -27.94 -3.30
C GLY A 22 -22.66 -28.22 -3.00
N THR A 23 -23.23 -29.06 -3.87
CA THR A 23 -24.20 -30.09 -3.52
C THR A 23 -23.89 -31.34 -4.34
N GLU A 24 -23.85 -32.49 -3.67
CA GLU A 24 -23.56 -33.81 -4.23
C GLU A 24 -24.70 -34.31 -5.14
N ASN A 25 -24.40 -34.69 -6.39
CA ASN A 25 -24.48 -36.08 -6.89
C ASN A 25 -24.53 -36.17 -8.43
N LYS A 26 -23.76 -37.14 -8.95
CA LYS A 26 -23.77 -37.75 -10.30
C LYS A 26 -23.27 -36.91 -11.50
N SER A 27 -21.93 -36.85 -11.65
CA SER A 27 -21.22 -37.05 -12.93
C SER A 27 -19.70 -37.07 -12.70
N SER A 28 -19.13 -38.20 -12.29
CA SER A 28 -17.75 -38.31 -11.79
C SER A 28 -16.64 -38.22 -12.85
N SER A 29 -16.97 -38.20 -14.16
CA SER A 29 -15.95 -38.18 -15.22
C SER A 29 -15.68 -36.79 -15.81
N VAL A 30 -16.65 -35.86 -15.75
CA VAL A 30 -16.52 -34.52 -16.35
C VAL A 30 -15.89 -33.52 -15.37
N ASP A 31 -16.23 -33.60 -14.08
CA ASP A 31 -15.64 -32.71 -13.06
C ASP A 31 -14.17 -33.04 -12.76
N SER A 32 -13.77 -34.31 -12.86
CA SER A 32 -12.37 -34.71 -12.64
C SER A 32 -11.43 -34.18 -13.72
N GLN A 33 -11.89 -33.97 -14.96
CA GLN A 33 -11.07 -33.36 -16.03
C GLN A 33 -10.93 -31.84 -15.88
N LYS A 34 -11.90 -31.16 -15.27
CA LYS A 34 -11.85 -29.70 -15.05
C LYS A 34 -10.90 -29.32 -13.91
N ILE A 35 -10.73 -30.20 -12.93
CA ILE A 35 -9.83 -30.03 -11.78
C ILE A 35 -8.34 -30.25 -12.15
N LEU A 36 -8.06 -30.97 -13.24
CA LEU A 36 -6.69 -31.37 -13.60
C LEU A 36 -5.94 -30.38 -14.50
N ARG A 37 -6.61 -29.42 -15.14
CA ARG A 37 -5.92 -28.48 -16.06
C ARG A 37 -5.10 -27.44 -15.29
N GLY A 38 -3.84 -27.30 -15.65
CA GLY A 38 -2.96 -26.19 -15.26
C GLY A 38 -2.30 -26.30 -13.88
N SER A 39 -2.44 -27.41 -13.16
CA SER A 39 -1.85 -27.56 -11.83
C SER A 39 -0.49 -28.27 -11.84
N ILE A 40 -0.23 -29.17 -12.79
CA ILE A 40 0.99 -29.97 -12.84
C ILE A 40 1.59 -29.98 -14.23
N TYR A 41 2.90 -29.77 -14.31
CA TYR A 41 3.65 -29.69 -15.55
C TYR A 41 4.74 -30.75 -15.61
N GLY A 42 4.89 -31.40 -16.75
CA GLY A 42 6.02 -32.27 -17.07
C GLY A 42 7.05 -31.56 -17.94
N LYS A 43 8.18 -32.24 -18.17
CA LYS A 43 9.21 -31.81 -19.14
C LYS A 43 9.51 -32.92 -20.14
N LEU A 44 9.43 -32.59 -21.41
CA LEU A 44 9.94 -33.39 -22.51
C LEU A 44 11.36 -32.91 -22.82
N VAL A 45 12.33 -33.82 -22.88
CA VAL A 45 13.74 -33.49 -23.10
C VAL A 45 14.22 -34.20 -24.37
N GLN A 46 14.86 -33.48 -25.28
CA GLN A 46 15.52 -34.05 -26.45
C GLN A 46 16.93 -34.52 -26.07
N ASN A 47 17.26 -35.75 -26.44
CA ASN A 47 18.57 -36.36 -26.27
C ASN A 47 18.98 -37.05 -27.57
N GLY A 48 19.86 -36.41 -28.34
CA GLY A 48 20.14 -36.81 -29.72
C GLY A 48 18.89 -36.68 -30.59
N ASP A 49 18.57 -37.76 -31.30
CA ASP A 49 17.41 -37.83 -32.19
C ASP A 49 16.10 -38.23 -31.48
N GLY A 50 16.17 -38.57 -30.19
CA GLY A 50 15.03 -39.03 -29.42
C GLY A 50 14.58 -38.02 -28.36
N PHE A 51 13.40 -38.29 -27.79
CA PHE A 51 12.88 -37.56 -26.64
C PHE A 51 12.69 -38.50 -25.45
N TYR A 52 12.58 -37.91 -24.27
CA TYR A 52 12.12 -38.62 -23.08
C TYR A 52 11.42 -37.66 -22.12
N ILE A 53 10.51 -38.18 -21.32
CA ILE A 53 9.89 -37.40 -20.23
C ILE A 53 10.81 -37.45 -19.02
N LYS A 54 11.14 -36.29 -18.43
CA LYS A 54 11.94 -36.21 -17.20
C LYS A 54 11.21 -36.83 -16.00
N ASP A 55 11.94 -37.35 -15.01
CA ASP A 55 11.34 -37.90 -13.76
C ASP A 55 10.78 -36.83 -12.82
N GLN A 56 10.63 -35.59 -13.28
CA GLN A 56 10.26 -34.44 -12.46
C GLN A 56 9.01 -33.76 -12.99
N PHE A 57 8.04 -33.56 -12.09
CA PHE A 57 6.84 -32.77 -12.33
C PHE A 57 6.87 -31.48 -11.49
N TYR A 58 6.18 -30.43 -11.94
CA TYR A 58 6.24 -29.10 -11.35
C TYR A 58 4.84 -28.55 -11.06
N SER A 59 4.66 -27.84 -9.96
CA SER A 59 3.36 -27.27 -9.52
C SER A 59 2.92 -26.02 -10.25
N SER A 60 3.83 -25.41 -10.99
CA SER A 60 3.55 -24.31 -11.89
C SER A 60 4.59 -24.34 -12.99
N SER A 61 4.25 -23.78 -14.15
CA SER A 61 5.19 -23.69 -15.26
C SER A 61 6.41 -22.88 -14.80
N PRO A 62 7.61 -23.50 -14.69
CA PRO A 62 8.81 -22.81 -14.22
C PRO A 62 9.21 -21.62 -15.10
N GLN A 63 8.56 -21.46 -16.25
CA GLN A 63 8.83 -20.48 -17.28
C GLN A 63 7.60 -19.69 -17.72
N ALA A 64 6.52 -19.62 -16.94
CA ALA A 64 5.28 -18.90 -17.29
C ALA A 64 5.45 -17.41 -17.70
N ARG A 65 6.67 -16.85 -17.65
CA ARG A 65 7.01 -15.49 -18.10
C ARG A 65 8.00 -15.40 -19.27
N LYS A 66 8.45 -16.52 -19.86
CA LYS A 66 9.33 -16.49 -21.05
C LYS A 66 8.57 -17.04 -22.25
N SER A 67 8.33 -16.20 -23.25
CA SER A 67 7.85 -16.63 -24.56
C SER A 67 8.86 -17.58 -25.20
N ILE A 68 8.43 -18.37 -26.20
CA ILE A 68 9.26 -19.23 -27.07
C ILE A 68 10.55 -18.54 -27.54
N ILE A 69 10.54 -17.20 -27.62
CA ILE A 69 11.61 -16.37 -28.15
C ILE A 69 12.66 -16.01 -27.07
N ASN A 70 12.32 -16.09 -25.77
CA ASN A 70 13.17 -15.68 -24.64
C ASN A 70 13.66 -16.84 -23.75
N SER A 71 13.17 -18.07 -23.96
CA SER A 71 13.92 -19.25 -23.53
C SER A 71 15.17 -19.33 -24.39
N ASP A 72 16.35 -19.39 -23.79
CA ASP A 72 17.61 -19.57 -24.51
C ASP A 72 17.43 -20.55 -25.67
N ARG A 73 17.84 -20.15 -26.89
CA ARG A 73 17.74 -20.89 -28.16
C ARG A 73 18.43 -22.28 -28.17
N LYS A 74 18.77 -22.82 -27.00
CA LYS A 74 19.50 -24.06 -26.73
C LYS A 74 18.81 -24.96 -25.72
N THR A 75 17.58 -24.68 -25.28
CA THR A 75 16.92 -25.60 -24.36
C THR A 75 16.38 -26.79 -25.13
N ASN A 76 17.04 -27.93 -25.01
CA ASN A 76 16.54 -29.25 -25.41
C ASN A 76 15.38 -29.71 -24.48
N GLU A 77 14.62 -28.79 -23.88
CA GLU A 77 13.57 -29.07 -22.91
C GLU A 77 12.31 -28.28 -23.26
N TRP A 78 11.15 -28.95 -23.26
CA TRP A 78 9.83 -28.35 -23.43
C TRP A 78 8.93 -28.71 -22.25
N ILE A 79 8.24 -27.71 -21.71
CA ILE A 79 7.29 -27.91 -20.62
C ILE A 79 5.92 -28.24 -21.21
N PHE A 80 5.23 -29.22 -20.64
CA PHE A 80 3.86 -29.56 -21.01
C PHE A 80 2.96 -29.68 -19.78
N ASP A 81 1.68 -29.39 -19.95
CA ASP A 81 0.65 -29.64 -18.94
C ASP A 81 0.42 -31.16 -18.83
N ALA A 82 0.63 -31.71 -17.65
CA ALA A 82 0.63 -33.15 -17.42
C ALA A 82 -0.75 -33.80 -17.64
N ALA A 83 -1.84 -33.04 -17.57
CA ALA A 83 -3.18 -33.55 -17.76
C ALA A 83 -3.63 -33.50 -19.23
N THR A 84 -3.12 -32.56 -20.01
CA THR A 84 -3.58 -32.30 -21.39
C THR A 84 -2.53 -32.60 -22.46
N PHE A 85 -1.26 -32.73 -22.07
CA PHE A 85 -0.08 -32.79 -22.93
C PHE A 85 0.16 -31.54 -23.78
N TYR A 86 -0.59 -30.46 -23.52
CA TYR A 86 -0.38 -29.21 -24.23
C TYR A 86 0.88 -28.49 -23.76
N PRO A 87 1.46 -27.62 -24.59
CA PRO A 87 2.55 -26.75 -24.18
C PRO A 87 2.20 -25.98 -22.89
N GLY A 88 3.09 -26.05 -21.90
CA GLY A 88 2.97 -25.30 -20.64
C GLY A 88 3.43 -23.85 -20.75
N PHE A 89 3.41 -23.30 -21.97
CA PHE A 89 3.86 -21.95 -22.32
C PHE A 89 2.98 -21.40 -23.45
N GLU A 90 2.95 -20.07 -23.58
CA GLU A 90 2.22 -19.42 -24.67
C GLU A 90 2.87 -19.75 -26.02
N THR A 91 2.08 -20.38 -26.89
CA THR A 91 2.38 -20.49 -28.31
C THR A 91 1.65 -19.36 -29.02
N LYS A 92 2.38 -18.53 -29.77
CA LYS A 92 1.78 -17.51 -30.65
C LYS A 92 2.46 -17.60 -32.00
N GLN A 93 1.68 -17.55 -33.06
CA GLN A 93 2.19 -17.43 -34.41
C GLN A 93 2.84 -16.05 -34.55
N PHE A 94 3.98 -16.00 -35.23
CA PHE A 94 4.61 -14.74 -35.59
C PHE A 94 5.21 -14.84 -36.98
N THR A 95 5.31 -13.71 -37.64
CA THR A 95 5.91 -13.62 -38.96
C THR A 95 7.41 -13.37 -38.82
N CYS A 96 8.24 -14.14 -39.53
CA CYS A 96 9.68 -13.93 -39.59
C CYS A 96 10.07 -13.34 -40.97
N GLU A 97 11.09 -12.48 -40.96
CA GLU A 97 11.82 -12.11 -42.17
C GLU A 97 12.74 -13.27 -42.60
N GLU A 98 13.07 -13.36 -43.88
CA GLU A 98 13.82 -14.47 -44.51
C GLU A 98 15.04 -14.93 -43.70
N SER A 99 15.94 -14.03 -43.34
CA SER A 99 17.14 -14.35 -42.55
C SER A 99 16.83 -14.85 -41.13
N ALA A 100 15.72 -14.41 -40.54
CA ALA A 100 15.27 -14.89 -39.23
C ALA A 100 14.59 -16.27 -39.35
N CYS A 101 13.93 -16.54 -40.48
CA CYS A 101 13.35 -17.85 -40.77
C CYS A 101 14.45 -18.89 -41.04
N GLU A 102 15.49 -18.55 -41.81
CA GLU A 102 16.65 -19.42 -42.03
C GLU A 102 17.31 -19.83 -40.71
N ALA A 103 17.53 -18.86 -39.82
CA ALA A 103 18.06 -19.14 -38.48
C ALA A 103 17.13 -20.03 -37.62
N LEU A 104 15.83 -20.05 -37.89
CA LEU A 104 14.87 -20.94 -37.23
C LEU A 104 14.84 -22.35 -37.85
N GLU A 105 15.03 -22.46 -39.17
CA GLU A 105 15.21 -23.74 -39.86
C GLU A 105 16.47 -24.46 -39.37
N GLU A 106 17.57 -23.71 -39.18
CA GLU A 106 18.83 -24.22 -38.62
C GLU A 106 18.74 -24.66 -37.16
N LEU A 107 17.76 -24.14 -36.40
CA LEU A 107 17.59 -24.48 -34.99
C LEU A 107 17.19 -25.94 -34.77
N ALA A 108 16.81 -26.66 -35.84
CA ALA A 108 16.40 -28.06 -35.83
C ALA A 108 15.36 -28.39 -34.75
N ASN A 109 14.48 -27.43 -34.44
CA ASN A 109 13.45 -27.65 -33.44
C ASN A 109 12.32 -28.50 -34.03
N PRO A 110 12.09 -29.71 -33.50
CA PRO A 110 11.15 -30.70 -34.04
C PRO A 110 9.68 -30.24 -33.99
N PHE A 111 9.38 -29.21 -33.19
CA PHE A 111 8.03 -28.70 -32.98
C PHE A 111 7.81 -27.29 -33.52
N ILE A 112 8.79 -26.70 -34.23
CA ILE A 112 8.60 -25.40 -34.88
C ILE A 112 8.45 -25.61 -36.38
N GLY A 113 7.34 -25.16 -36.93
CA GLY A 113 7.07 -25.20 -38.35
C GLY A 113 7.07 -23.81 -38.99
N LEU A 114 7.36 -23.76 -40.28
CA LEU A 114 7.24 -22.56 -41.11
C LEU A 114 6.15 -22.76 -42.15
N SER A 115 5.26 -21.78 -42.27
CA SER A 115 4.16 -21.81 -43.23
C SER A 115 3.99 -20.47 -43.92
N PHE A 116 3.78 -20.51 -45.22
CA PHE A 116 3.40 -19.34 -46.02
C PHE A 116 1.93 -18.92 -45.79
N ALA A 117 1.08 -19.86 -45.36
CA ALA A 117 -0.33 -19.58 -45.08
C ALA A 117 -0.50 -19.12 -43.63
N SER A 118 -1.15 -17.98 -43.43
CA SER A 118 -1.57 -17.47 -42.12
C SER A 118 -2.82 -18.17 -41.55
N ALA A 119 -3.49 -19.01 -42.36
CA ALA A 119 -4.94 -19.16 -42.20
C ALA A 119 -5.46 -20.34 -41.35
N MET A 120 -4.72 -21.42 -41.08
CA MET A 120 -5.38 -22.67 -40.65
C MET A 120 -4.96 -23.32 -39.33
N ARG A 121 -3.97 -22.80 -38.60
CA ARG A 121 -3.45 -23.52 -37.41
C ARG A 121 -3.83 -22.94 -36.04
N GLY A 122 -4.30 -21.70 -35.94
CA GLY A 122 -4.66 -21.06 -34.66
C GLY A 122 -3.43 -20.80 -33.77
N ASP A 123 -3.49 -19.78 -32.91
CA ASP A 123 -2.37 -19.47 -32.01
C ASP A 123 -2.30 -20.47 -30.84
N THR A 124 -3.47 -20.98 -30.45
CA THR A 124 -3.62 -21.97 -29.38
C THR A 124 -4.19 -23.28 -29.91
N PHE A 125 -3.94 -24.37 -29.18
CA PHE A 125 -4.55 -25.66 -29.49
C PHE A 125 -6.09 -25.60 -29.48
N GLU A 126 -6.66 -24.79 -28.58
CA GLU A 126 -8.11 -24.57 -28.51
C GLU A 126 -8.64 -23.85 -29.76
N GLU A 127 -7.90 -22.85 -30.28
CA GLU A 127 -8.22 -22.22 -31.56
C GLU A 127 -8.07 -23.19 -32.73
N MET A 128 -7.02 -24.01 -32.73
CA MET A 128 -6.80 -25.01 -33.77
C MET A 128 -7.96 -26.01 -33.84
N THR A 129 -8.36 -26.57 -32.69
CA THR A 129 -9.45 -27.54 -32.59
C THR A 129 -10.79 -26.93 -32.99
N LYS A 130 -11.09 -25.71 -32.53
CA LYS A 130 -12.28 -24.96 -32.97
C LYS A 130 -12.30 -24.74 -34.48
N ARG A 131 -11.17 -24.33 -35.09
CA ARG A 131 -11.07 -24.11 -36.54
C ARG A 131 -11.23 -25.39 -37.35
N LYS A 132 -10.78 -26.54 -36.82
CA LYS A 132 -10.97 -27.86 -37.44
C LYS A 132 -12.37 -28.46 -37.21
N GLY A 133 -13.26 -27.75 -36.50
CA GLY A 133 -14.58 -28.28 -36.14
C GLY A 133 -14.52 -29.47 -35.18
N LEU A 134 -13.39 -29.69 -34.52
CA LEU A 134 -13.20 -30.76 -33.54
C LEU A 134 -13.62 -30.23 -32.16
N SER A 135 -14.52 -30.95 -31.48
CA SER A 135 -14.81 -30.64 -30.09
C SER A 135 -13.61 -31.04 -29.22
N TYR A 136 -13.38 -30.29 -28.13
CA TYR A 136 -12.32 -30.60 -27.18
C TYR A 136 -12.37 -32.06 -26.69
N GLU A 137 -13.58 -32.62 -26.55
CA GLU A 137 -13.84 -33.97 -26.05
C GLU A 137 -13.47 -35.08 -27.05
N GLN A 138 -13.34 -34.73 -28.33
CA GLN A 138 -12.84 -35.62 -29.39
C GLN A 138 -11.31 -35.74 -29.34
N TYR A 139 -10.62 -34.78 -28.72
CA TYR A 139 -9.18 -34.79 -28.51
C TYR A 139 -8.84 -35.06 -27.03
N ASP A 140 -9.38 -36.14 -26.47
CA ASP A 140 -8.93 -36.64 -25.17
C ASP A 140 -7.59 -37.38 -25.37
N PRO A 141 -6.46 -36.87 -24.85
CA PRO A 141 -5.16 -37.51 -25.03
C PRO A 141 -5.09 -38.92 -24.44
N PHE A 142 -6.02 -39.29 -23.56
CA PHE A 142 -6.07 -40.60 -22.93
C PHE A 142 -7.04 -41.59 -23.60
N LYS A 143 -7.87 -41.17 -24.56
CA LYS A 143 -8.69 -42.11 -25.32
C LYS A 143 -7.80 -42.89 -26.29
N ASP A 144 -7.97 -44.21 -26.27
CA ASP A 144 -7.19 -45.13 -27.08
C ASP A 144 -7.54 -44.92 -28.57
N GLN A 145 -6.50 -44.67 -29.37
CA GLN A 145 -6.62 -44.05 -30.70
C GLN A 145 -6.86 -45.06 -31.84
N ASN A 146 -7.50 -46.20 -31.58
CA ASN A 146 -7.84 -47.12 -32.67
C ASN A 146 -8.65 -46.46 -33.81
N ASN A 147 -9.28 -45.30 -33.56
CA ASN A 147 -10.00 -44.49 -34.55
C ASN A 147 -9.30 -43.17 -35.00
N LEU A 148 -8.12 -42.82 -34.46
CA LEU A 148 -7.40 -41.58 -34.83
C LEU A 148 -6.34 -41.81 -35.92
N SER A 149 -6.08 -43.07 -36.28
CA SER A 149 -5.18 -43.44 -37.37
C SER A 149 -5.61 -42.89 -38.73
N GLU A 150 -6.89 -42.55 -38.91
CA GLU A 150 -7.41 -41.97 -40.16
C GLU A 150 -6.98 -40.51 -40.36
N TYR A 151 -6.79 -39.74 -39.28
CA TYR A 151 -6.33 -38.35 -39.34
C TYR A 151 -4.82 -38.20 -39.19
N ALA A 152 -4.16 -39.16 -38.54
CA ALA A 152 -2.70 -39.18 -38.43
C ALA A 152 -2.01 -39.61 -39.72
N LYS A 153 -2.65 -40.46 -40.55
CA LYS A 153 -2.08 -40.92 -41.84
C LYS A 153 -1.77 -39.80 -42.82
N ASP A 154 -2.44 -38.66 -42.71
CA ASP A 154 -2.13 -37.46 -43.52
C ASP A 154 -1.00 -36.60 -42.94
N ALA A 155 -0.54 -36.89 -41.71
CA ALA A 155 0.54 -36.16 -41.03
C ALA A 155 1.81 -37.00 -40.76
N THR A 156 1.72 -38.33 -40.77
CA THR A 156 2.85 -39.24 -40.43
C THR A 156 3.62 -39.79 -41.63
N ALA A 157 3.42 -39.27 -42.83
CA ALA A 157 4.35 -39.44 -43.95
C ALA A 157 5.24 -38.20 -44.09
N GLY A 158 6.15 -37.99 -43.14
CA GLY A 158 7.00 -36.79 -43.11
C GLY A 158 8.12 -36.84 -42.08
N VAL A 159 8.99 -37.85 -42.17
CA VAL A 159 10.36 -37.76 -41.64
C VAL A 159 11.03 -36.59 -42.37
N PHE A 160 11.64 -35.66 -41.63
CA PHE A 160 12.81 -34.86 -42.00
C PHE A 160 13.22 -34.83 -43.49
N VAL A 161 12.34 -34.43 -44.41
CA VAL A 161 12.67 -34.05 -45.78
C VAL A 161 11.54 -33.16 -46.28
N ALA A 162 11.91 -31.98 -46.73
CA ALA A 162 11.06 -31.05 -47.46
C ALA A 162 10.28 -31.78 -48.58
N ALA A 163 9.00 -32.05 -48.34
CA ALA A 163 8.08 -32.49 -49.38
C ALA A 163 6.71 -31.86 -49.11
N ILE A 164 6.49 -30.73 -49.77
CA ILE A 164 5.24 -30.00 -49.84
C ILE A 164 4.17 -30.97 -50.38
N SER A 165 3.04 -31.13 -49.68
CA SER A 165 1.94 -31.94 -50.21
C SER A 165 1.36 -31.25 -51.47
N PRO A 166 1.23 -31.96 -52.61
CA PRO A 166 0.83 -31.32 -53.89
C PRO A 166 -0.58 -30.73 -53.91
N TRP A 167 -1.45 -31.10 -52.97
CA TRP A 167 -2.87 -30.73 -53.01
C TRP A 167 -3.18 -29.35 -52.44
N LEU A 168 -2.31 -28.77 -51.61
CA LEU A 168 -2.45 -27.39 -51.12
C LEU A 168 -1.92 -26.33 -52.10
N LEU A 169 -1.18 -26.75 -53.14
CA LEU A 169 -0.68 -25.84 -54.16
C LEU A 169 -1.73 -25.45 -55.19
N VAL A 170 -2.79 -26.24 -55.41
CA VAL A 170 -3.72 -25.99 -56.55
C VAL A 170 -4.76 -24.90 -56.26
N ALA A 171 -5.10 -24.63 -55.00
CA ALA A 171 -6.12 -23.62 -54.67
C ALA A 171 -5.60 -22.17 -54.64
N GLY A 172 -4.28 -21.95 -54.65
CA GLY A 172 -3.67 -20.61 -54.55
C GLY A 172 -3.12 -20.04 -55.85
N VAL A 173 -3.01 -20.84 -56.93
CA VAL A 173 -2.34 -20.39 -58.17
C VAL A 173 -3.28 -19.67 -59.15
N ALA A 174 -4.60 -19.74 -58.95
CA ALA A 174 -5.56 -19.14 -59.87
C ALA A 174 -5.67 -17.61 -59.73
N ASP A 175 -5.30 -17.03 -58.58
CA ASP A 175 -5.35 -15.58 -58.32
C ASP A 175 -4.00 -14.86 -58.50
N LEU A 176 -2.95 -15.58 -58.92
CA LEU A 176 -1.57 -15.05 -59.03
C LEU A 176 -1.07 -14.85 -60.46
N ALA A 177 -1.91 -15.10 -61.47
CA ALA A 177 -1.50 -15.05 -62.87
C ALA A 177 -1.64 -13.67 -63.55
N ASP A 178 -2.17 -12.64 -62.86
CA ASP A 178 -2.54 -11.36 -63.50
C ASP A 178 -1.70 -10.13 -63.08
N ASP A 179 -0.66 -10.28 -62.25
CA ASP A 179 0.26 -9.18 -61.87
C ASP A 179 1.74 -9.61 -61.94
N GLY A 180 2.22 -9.86 -63.16
CA GLY A 180 3.62 -10.19 -63.45
C GLY A 180 4.51 -8.94 -63.47
N ASP A 181 5.21 -8.66 -62.36
CA ASP A 181 6.65 -8.27 -62.29
C ASP A 181 7.06 -7.56 -60.98
N SER A 182 6.13 -7.21 -60.08
CA SER A 182 6.50 -6.67 -58.75
C SER A 182 6.51 -7.70 -57.62
N PHE A 183 6.14 -8.96 -57.90
CA PHE A 183 5.98 -10.01 -56.89
C PHE A 183 7.28 -10.76 -56.56
N LEU A 184 8.27 -10.79 -57.46
CA LEU A 184 9.51 -11.58 -57.30
C LEU A 184 10.53 -11.00 -56.31
N THR A 185 10.30 -9.79 -55.80
CA THR A 185 11.12 -9.19 -54.72
C THR A 185 10.32 -8.94 -53.44
N LYS A 186 9.05 -9.35 -53.39
CA LYS A 186 8.22 -9.22 -52.20
C LYS A 186 8.67 -10.30 -51.22
N ARG A 187 9.58 -9.92 -50.30
CA ARG A 187 10.08 -10.74 -49.20
C ARG A 187 8.95 -11.61 -48.68
N ILE A 188 9.04 -12.91 -48.93
CA ILE A 188 7.98 -13.84 -48.57
C ILE A 188 8.12 -14.09 -47.07
N ASN A 189 7.45 -13.23 -46.31
CA ASN A 189 7.24 -13.37 -44.90
C ASN A 189 6.65 -14.76 -44.59
N LYS A 190 7.43 -15.64 -43.95
CA LYS A 190 6.93 -16.93 -43.46
C LYS A 190 6.36 -16.73 -42.06
N ASN A 191 5.32 -17.47 -41.74
CA ASN A 191 4.82 -17.55 -40.38
C ASN A 191 5.46 -18.72 -39.66
N VAL A 192 6.03 -18.43 -38.51
CA VAL A 192 6.53 -19.41 -37.54
C VAL A 192 5.36 -19.82 -36.66
N TYR A 193 5.15 -21.13 -36.53
CA TYR A 193 4.14 -21.69 -35.64
C TYR A 193 4.72 -22.85 -34.83
N PHE A 194 4.09 -23.15 -33.69
CA PHE A 194 4.41 -24.33 -32.89
C PHE A 194 3.51 -25.48 -33.33
N ASP A 195 4.06 -26.64 -33.70
CA ASP A 195 3.30 -27.81 -34.10
C ASP A 195 2.81 -28.58 -32.86
N HIS A 196 1.66 -28.17 -32.33
CA HIS A 196 1.07 -28.80 -31.14
C HIS A 196 0.73 -30.27 -31.35
N VAL A 197 0.44 -30.70 -32.59
CA VAL A 197 0.06 -32.09 -32.89
C VAL A 197 1.29 -32.98 -32.78
N ALA A 198 2.38 -32.60 -33.44
CA ALA A 198 3.65 -33.31 -33.33
C ALA A 198 4.12 -33.38 -31.87
N PHE A 199 4.07 -32.25 -31.17
CA PHE A 199 4.45 -32.17 -29.75
C PHE A 199 3.62 -33.09 -28.85
N THR A 200 2.28 -33.08 -29.01
CA THR A 200 1.39 -33.90 -28.19
C THR A 200 1.58 -35.39 -28.49
N ASN A 201 1.79 -35.76 -29.76
CA ASN A 201 2.05 -37.14 -30.15
C ASN A 201 3.37 -37.66 -29.57
N GLU A 202 4.42 -36.85 -29.61
CA GLU A 202 5.70 -37.21 -28.99
C GLU A 202 5.54 -37.46 -27.49
N ILE A 203 4.84 -36.58 -26.76
CA ILE A 203 4.56 -36.79 -25.33
C ILE A 203 3.79 -38.09 -25.11
N ARG A 204 2.80 -38.38 -25.95
CA ARG A 204 2.01 -39.63 -25.86
C ARG A 204 2.88 -40.86 -26.01
N GLU A 205 3.80 -40.87 -26.96
CA GLU A 205 4.76 -41.96 -27.16
C GLU A 205 5.67 -42.12 -25.95
N GLN A 206 6.25 -41.01 -25.46
CA GLN A 206 7.13 -41.03 -24.29
C GLN A 206 6.41 -41.42 -23.01
N VAL A 207 5.12 -41.07 -22.85
CA VAL A 207 4.29 -41.54 -21.74
C VAL A 207 4.12 -43.06 -21.79
N LYS A 208 3.81 -43.63 -22.96
CA LYS A 208 3.69 -45.09 -23.11
C LYS A 208 5.01 -45.79 -22.80
N LEU A 209 6.12 -45.28 -23.34
CA LEU A 209 7.46 -45.84 -23.11
C LEU A 209 7.83 -45.84 -21.63
N LYS A 210 7.58 -44.72 -20.94
CA LYS A 210 8.00 -44.53 -19.55
C LYS A 210 7.07 -45.18 -18.52
N PHE A 211 5.76 -45.10 -18.72
CA PHE A 211 4.77 -45.54 -17.74
C PHE A 211 4.07 -46.86 -18.13
N GLY A 212 4.41 -47.43 -19.29
CA GLY A 212 3.81 -48.64 -19.86
C GLY A 212 2.40 -48.45 -20.42
N SER A 213 1.59 -47.59 -19.79
CA SER A 213 0.24 -47.27 -20.25
C SER A 213 -0.21 -45.87 -19.84
N PHE A 214 -1.19 -45.32 -20.57
CA PHE A 214 -1.87 -44.08 -20.19
C PHE A 214 -2.64 -44.19 -18.88
N ALA A 215 -3.16 -45.38 -18.54
CA ALA A 215 -3.87 -45.61 -17.29
C ALA A 215 -2.93 -45.46 -16.08
N THR A 216 -1.72 -46.02 -16.18
CA THR A 216 -0.66 -45.87 -15.18
C THR A 216 -0.28 -44.40 -15.02
N TYR A 217 -0.02 -43.70 -16.13
CA TYR A 217 0.30 -42.28 -16.10
C TYR A 217 -0.80 -41.43 -15.48
N LYS A 218 -2.06 -41.64 -15.89
CA LYS A 218 -3.22 -40.92 -15.35
C LYS A 218 -3.36 -41.13 -13.84
N LYS A 219 -3.11 -42.36 -13.35
CA LYS A 219 -3.08 -42.65 -11.90
C LYS A 219 -1.96 -41.87 -11.19
N VAL A 220 -0.77 -41.80 -11.77
CA VAL A 220 0.34 -41.00 -11.20
C VAL A 220 -0.04 -39.52 -11.11
N ILE A 221 -0.46 -38.93 -12.22
CA ILE A 221 -0.83 -37.50 -12.24
C ILE A 221 -2.01 -37.21 -11.32
N SER A 222 -3.03 -38.09 -11.24
CA SER A 222 -4.16 -37.86 -10.35
C SER A 222 -3.75 -37.87 -8.88
N GLN A 223 -2.81 -38.74 -8.48
CA GLN A 223 -2.29 -38.75 -7.11
C GLN A 223 -1.47 -37.50 -6.79
N ILE A 224 -0.66 -37.02 -7.74
CA ILE A 224 0.05 -35.74 -7.58
C ILE A 224 -0.96 -34.60 -7.39
N VAL A 225 -2.01 -34.51 -8.21
CA VAL A 225 -3.01 -33.44 -8.08
C VAL A 225 -3.82 -33.56 -6.79
N ILE A 226 -4.16 -34.76 -6.34
CA ILE A 226 -4.83 -34.97 -5.04
C ILE A 226 -3.91 -34.48 -3.91
N ALA A 227 -2.64 -34.85 -3.92
CA ALA A 227 -1.67 -34.42 -2.92
C ALA A 227 -1.44 -32.89 -2.97
N ASP A 228 -1.40 -32.29 -4.15
CA ASP A 228 -1.33 -30.84 -4.32
C ASP A 228 -2.56 -30.14 -3.71
N ASN A 229 -3.77 -30.59 -4.08
CA ASN A 229 -5.03 -30.05 -3.58
C ASN A 229 -5.16 -30.16 -2.05
N LYS A 230 -4.70 -31.27 -1.45
CA LYS A 230 -4.64 -31.43 0.01
C LYS A 230 -3.76 -30.33 0.65
N ASN A 231 -2.69 -29.94 -0.03
CA ASN A 231 -1.74 -28.93 0.42
C ASN A 231 -2.10 -27.49 0.00
N GLN A 232 -3.06 -27.26 -0.92
CA GLN A 232 -3.49 -25.91 -1.30
C GLN A 232 -4.00 -25.10 -0.10
N LYS A 233 -4.76 -25.72 0.81
CA LYS A 233 -5.21 -25.06 2.04
C LYS A 233 -4.03 -24.66 2.95
N TYR A 234 -2.98 -25.46 2.98
CA TYR A 234 -1.75 -25.14 3.70
C TYR A 234 -1.06 -23.94 3.05
N LEU A 235 -0.91 -23.95 1.72
CA LEU A 235 -0.33 -22.85 0.94
C LEU A 235 -1.11 -21.54 1.13
N GLU A 236 -2.44 -21.57 1.14
CA GLU A 236 -3.27 -20.41 1.42
C GLU A 236 -3.00 -19.83 2.82
N ASN A 237 -2.89 -20.69 3.83
CA ASN A 237 -2.58 -20.26 5.20
C ASN A 237 -1.17 -19.68 5.29
N LEU A 238 -0.19 -20.32 4.64
CA LEU A 238 1.17 -19.82 4.56
C LEU A 238 1.19 -18.45 3.87
N ASN A 239 0.52 -18.28 2.74
CA ASN A 239 0.40 -17.00 2.04
C ASN A 239 -0.25 -15.91 2.89
N LYS A 240 -1.28 -16.22 3.69
CA LYS A 240 -1.85 -15.26 4.65
C LYS A 240 -0.83 -14.84 5.71
N GLU A 241 -0.06 -15.80 6.24
CA GLU A 241 1.01 -15.53 7.19
C GLU A 241 2.11 -14.65 6.57
N LEU A 242 2.52 -14.95 5.34
CA LEU A 242 3.50 -14.17 4.57
C LEU A 242 3.03 -12.74 4.32
N ASN A 243 1.78 -12.55 3.91
CA ASN A 243 1.22 -11.22 3.69
C ASN A 243 1.20 -10.40 4.98
N PHE A 244 0.84 -11.03 6.10
CA PHE A 244 0.88 -10.37 7.41
C PHE A 244 2.31 -10.02 7.85
N LYS A 245 3.27 -10.92 7.63
CA LYS A 245 4.70 -10.70 7.89
C LYS A 245 5.26 -9.56 7.02
N SER A 246 4.96 -9.55 5.72
CA SER A 246 5.33 -8.47 4.79
C SER A 246 4.76 -7.12 5.23
N TYR A 247 3.48 -7.06 5.62
CA TYR A 247 2.86 -5.85 6.16
C TYR A 247 3.58 -5.31 7.41
N LYS A 248 4.01 -6.20 8.32
CA LYS A 248 4.82 -5.80 9.48
C LYS A 248 6.18 -5.23 9.09
N LEU A 249 6.87 -5.84 8.13
CA LEU A 249 8.16 -5.32 7.62
C LEU A 249 7.97 -3.93 6.99
N ASP A 250 6.92 -3.71 6.21
CA ASP A 250 6.64 -2.41 5.60
C ASP A 250 6.36 -1.31 6.64
N ASN A 251 5.62 -1.64 7.70
CA ASN A 251 5.38 -0.73 8.82
C ASN A 251 6.69 -0.36 9.57
N LEU A 252 7.63 -1.29 9.69
CA LEU A 252 8.94 -0.99 10.25
C LEU A 252 9.80 -0.17 9.29
N ARG A 253 9.81 -0.50 7.99
CA ARG A 253 10.57 0.22 6.96
C ARG A 253 10.18 1.70 6.90
N THR A 254 8.88 1.98 6.89
CA THR A 254 8.37 3.36 6.91
C THR A 254 8.79 4.12 8.18
N SER A 255 9.00 3.40 9.28
CA SER A 255 9.41 3.97 10.56
C SER A 255 10.92 4.22 10.65
N SER A 256 11.75 3.33 10.11
CA SER A 256 13.21 3.45 10.12
C SER A 256 13.75 4.47 9.11
N LYS A 257 12.94 4.88 8.13
CA LYS A 257 13.40 5.59 6.92
C LYS A 257 14.55 4.84 6.20
N SER A 258 14.65 3.53 6.40
CA SER A 258 15.65 2.70 5.73
C SER A 258 15.30 2.63 4.25
N SER A 259 16.29 2.92 3.39
CA SER A 259 16.17 2.75 1.95
C SER A 259 16.27 1.29 1.51
N ARG A 260 16.58 0.37 2.44
CA ARG A 260 16.70 -1.05 2.15
C ARG A 260 15.32 -1.64 1.90
N THR A 261 15.12 -2.12 0.68
CA THR A 261 13.94 -2.90 0.32
C THR A 261 14.22 -4.38 0.59
N HIS A 262 13.67 -4.87 1.69
CA HIS A 262 13.64 -6.30 1.99
C HIS A 262 12.26 -6.83 1.64
N TYR A 263 12.19 -7.69 0.63
CA TYR A 263 10.98 -8.43 0.28
C TYR A 263 11.18 -9.88 0.70
N LEU A 264 10.16 -10.47 1.31
CA LEU A 264 10.10 -11.91 1.47
C LEU A 264 10.01 -12.53 0.08
N ARG A 265 10.74 -13.62 -0.15
CA ARG A 265 10.61 -14.34 -1.42
C ARG A 265 9.22 -14.94 -1.52
N GLU A 266 8.70 -14.96 -2.74
CA GLU A 266 7.54 -15.78 -3.07
C GLU A 266 7.91 -17.26 -2.89
N ILE A 267 6.92 -18.06 -2.52
CA ILE A 267 7.07 -19.52 -2.43
C ILE A 267 7.37 -20.02 -3.84
N ALA A 268 8.50 -20.69 -4.01
CA ALA A 268 8.89 -21.18 -5.32
C ALA A 268 7.94 -22.29 -5.79
N PRO A 269 7.85 -22.53 -7.12
CA PRO A 269 7.26 -23.76 -7.64
C PRO A 269 7.98 -24.97 -7.06
N TYR A 270 7.25 -25.99 -6.62
CA TYR A 270 7.88 -27.24 -6.20
C TYR A 270 8.15 -28.13 -7.40
N SER A 271 9.14 -29.01 -7.25
CA SER A 271 9.38 -30.12 -8.17
C SER A 271 9.27 -31.45 -7.43
N ILE A 272 8.49 -32.38 -7.96
CA ILE A 272 8.32 -33.73 -7.42
C ILE A 272 9.05 -34.71 -8.32
N ASN A 273 9.94 -35.53 -7.73
CA ASN A 273 10.53 -36.66 -8.43
C ASN A 273 9.57 -37.84 -8.43
N LEU A 274 9.48 -38.58 -9.53
CA LEU A 274 8.80 -39.87 -9.56
C LEU A 274 9.49 -40.87 -8.63
N PRO A 275 8.73 -41.67 -7.87
CA PRO A 275 9.30 -42.75 -7.09
C PRO A 275 9.80 -43.87 -8.00
N SER A 276 10.79 -44.63 -7.53
CA SER A 276 11.30 -45.82 -8.24
C SER A 276 10.28 -46.96 -8.31
N SER A 277 9.28 -46.96 -7.42
CA SER A 277 8.14 -47.87 -7.42
C SER A 277 6.83 -47.09 -7.51
N LEU A 278 5.87 -47.59 -8.29
CA LEU A 278 4.52 -47.02 -8.38
C LEU A 278 3.56 -47.58 -7.32
N GLU A 279 4.09 -48.35 -6.36
CA GLU A 279 3.39 -48.73 -5.15
C GLU A 279 3.31 -47.54 -4.19
N ASP A 280 2.16 -47.34 -3.57
CA ASP A 280 1.93 -46.30 -2.54
C ASP A 280 2.18 -44.83 -2.96
N LEU A 281 1.75 -44.47 -4.18
CA LEU A 281 1.88 -43.11 -4.72
C LEU A 281 1.23 -42.00 -3.84
N ASP A 282 0.13 -42.29 -3.15
CA ASP A 282 -0.58 -41.27 -2.34
C ASP A 282 0.30 -40.81 -1.16
N ASN A 283 0.84 -41.76 -0.38
CA ASN A 283 1.71 -41.43 0.75
C ASN A 283 3.00 -40.76 0.28
N TYR A 284 3.61 -41.27 -0.80
CA TYR A 284 4.84 -40.69 -1.35
C TYR A 284 4.66 -39.23 -1.76
N PHE A 285 3.66 -38.92 -2.59
CA PHE A 285 3.44 -37.54 -3.05
C PHE A 285 2.94 -36.63 -1.94
N THR A 286 2.07 -37.12 -1.04
CA THR A 286 1.62 -36.34 0.11
C THR A 286 2.80 -35.94 1.01
N SER A 287 3.71 -36.87 1.31
CA SER A 287 4.91 -36.58 2.12
C SER A 287 5.83 -35.57 1.41
N GLN A 288 6.17 -35.81 0.15
CA GLN A 288 7.11 -34.95 -0.59
C GLN A 288 6.61 -33.50 -0.70
N ILE A 289 5.33 -33.30 -1.00
CA ILE A 289 4.74 -31.96 -1.11
C ILE A 289 4.64 -31.29 0.27
N SER A 290 4.24 -32.04 1.30
CA SER A 290 4.17 -31.50 2.67
C SER A 290 5.56 -31.10 3.18
N ASP A 291 6.57 -31.94 2.98
CA ASP A 291 7.95 -31.69 3.41
C ASP A 291 8.51 -30.45 2.71
N TYR A 292 8.23 -30.27 1.41
CA TYR A 292 8.60 -29.07 0.68
C TYR A 292 7.99 -27.80 1.32
N TYR A 293 6.69 -27.80 1.59
CA TYR A 293 6.01 -26.62 2.14
C TYR A 293 6.45 -26.30 3.58
N GLU A 294 6.73 -27.31 4.40
CA GLU A 294 7.30 -27.10 5.74
C GLU A 294 8.72 -26.51 5.66
N GLN A 295 9.56 -26.98 4.73
CA GLN A 295 10.88 -26.39 4.50
C GLN A 295 10.79 -24.93 4.02
N GLU A 296 9.88 -24.62 3.10
CA GLU A 296 9.66 -23.25 2.64
C GLU A 296 9.13 -22.35 3.77
N LYS A 297 8.22 -22.86 4.61
CA LYS A 297 7.75 -22.12 5.80
C LYS A 297 8.89 -21.80 6.76
N LEU A 298 9.76 -22.77 7.07
CA LEU A 298 10.92 -22.55 7.94
C LEU A 298 11.88 -21.53 7.33
N ARG A 299 12.18 -21.67 6.03
CA ARG A 299 13.06 -20.77 5.29
C ARG A 299 12.54 -19.34 5.29
N ILE A 300 11.27 -19.13 4.95
CA ILE A 300 10.69 -17.79 4.89
C ILE A 300 10.52 -17.19 6.30
N THR A 301 10.24 -18.01 7.31
CA THR A 301 10.24 -17.54 8.71
C THR A 301 11.62 -17.04 9.12
N SER A 302 12.68 -17.79 8.80
CA SER A 302 14.06 -17.37 9.05
C SER A 302 14.44 -16.08 8.28
N GLU A 303 14.03 -15.94 7.02
CA GLU A 303 14.22 -14.71 6.25
C GLU A 303 13.48 -13.52 6.88
N TYR A 304 12.22 -13.74 7.29
CA TYR A 304 11.42 -12.73 7.97
C TYR A 304 12.08 -12.27 9.27
N ASP A 305 12.48 -13.19 10.15
CA ASP A 305 13.10 -12.86 11.43
C ASP A 305 14.38 -12.06 11.21
N LYS A 306 15.23 -12.50 10.27
CA LYS A 306 16.44 -11.77 9.88
C LYS A 306 16.15 -10.34 9.42
N TYR A 307 15.17 -10.15 8.53
CA TYR A 307 14.83 -8.81 8.03
C TYR A 307 14.15 -7.95 9.09
N TYR A 308 13.34 -8.57 9.93
CA TYR A 308 12.69 -7.93 11.04
C TYR A 308 13.72 -7.35 12.02
N ASP A 309 14.71 -8.15 12.41
CA ASP A 309 15.80 -7.74 13.31
C ASP A 309 16.61 -6.59 12.73
N LEU A 310 16.96 -6.67 11.45
CA LEU A 310 17.68 -5.60 10.75
C LEU A 310 16.88 -4.29 10.72
N LEU A 311 15.57 -4.35 10.39
CA LEU A 311 14.72 -3.17 10.34
C LEU A 311 14.41 -2.61 11.72
N ALA A 312 14.30 -3.46 12.74
CA ALA A 312 14.14 -3.06 14.13
C ALA A 312 15.40 -2.33 14.62
N ALA A 313 16.59 -2.89 14.38
CA ALA A 313 17.87 -2.24 14.69
C ALA A 313 18.04 -0.90 13.96
N ASP A 314 17.72 -0.84 12.66
CA ASP A 314 17.72 0.41 11.88
C ASP A 314 16.76 1.44 12.48
N SER A 315 15.57 1.02 12.92
CA SER A 315 14.58 1.91 13.59
C SER A 315 15.12 2.46 14.90
N ILE A 316 15.72 1.62 15.74
CA ILE A 316 16.32 2.02 17.03
C ILE A 316 17.44 3.03 16.77
N ASN A 317 18.35 2.73 15.84
CA ASN A 317 19.44 3.63 15.47
C ASN A 317 18.92 4.96 14.92
N TYR A 318 17.87 4.94 14.07
CA TYR A 318 17.22 6.15 13.59
C TYR A 318 16.68 7.00 14.76
N TYR A 319 15.89 6.41 15.66
CA TYR A 319 15.31 7.15 16.78
C TYR A 319 16.36 7.62 17.81
N SER A 320 17.50 6.95 17.93
CA SER A 320 18.62 7.40 18.78
C SER A 320 19.30 8.69 18.28
N LYS A 321 19.12 9.03 17.00
CA LYS A 321 19.75 10.18 16.33
C LYS A 321 18.74 11.17 15.75
N ALA A 322 17.46 10.84 15.77
CA ALA A 322 16.41 11.65 15.17
C ALA A 322 16.34 13.03 15.82
N SER A 323 16.17 14.06 14.99
CA SER A 323 15.79 15.39 15.42
C SER A 323 14.28 15.53 15.30
N PHE A 324 13.61 15.84 16.41
CA PHE A 324 12.15 16.00 16.46
C PHE A 324 11.78 17.48 16.44
N ASN A 325 10.77 17.83 15.65
CA ASN A 325 10.30 19.20 15.48
C ASN A 325 9.03 19.49 16.28
N SER A 326 8.29 18.44 16.66
CA SER A 326 7.03 18.56 17.40
C SER A 326 6.91 17.54 18.53
N VAL A 327 6.02 17.82 19.48
CA VAL A 327 5.68 16.88 20.56
C VAL A 327 4.93 15.66 20.00
N ASP A 328 4.16 15.82 18.93
CA ASP A 328 3.41 14.72 18.32
C ASP A 328 4.35 13.72 17.61
N GLU A 329 5.41 14.20 16.97
CA GLU A 329 6.47 13.33 16.41
C GLU A 329 7.16 12.51 17.51
N ILE A 330 7.38 13.11 18.68
CA ILE A 330 7.98 12.44 19.85
C ILE A 330 7.04 11.38 20.41
N GLU A 331 5.74 11.68 20.54
CA GLU A 331 4.78 10.70 21.06
C GLU A 331 4.65 9.51 20.10
N ASN A 332 4.62 9.76 18.79
CA ASN A 332 4.65 8.71 17.78
C ASN A 332 5.93 7.87 17.86
N ALA A 333 7.10 8.50 18.05
CA ALA A 333 8.36 7.80 18.25
C ALA A 333 8.33 6.94 19.52
N ARG A 334 7.80 7.47 20.64
CA ARG A 334 7.65 6.74 21.90
C ARG A 334 6.74 5.52 21.76
N ILE A 335 5.58 5.66 21.11
CA ILE A 335 4.67 4.53 20.87
C ILE A 335 5.37 3.44 20.07
N LYS A 336 6.12 3.81 19.04
CA LYS A 336 6.90 2.86 18.24
C LYS A 336 8.01 2.19 19.05
N MET A 337 8.77 2.97 19.82
CA MET A 337 9.82 2.43 20.69
C MET A 337 9.26 1.48 21.76
N LYS A 338 8.10 1.78 22.36
CA LYS A 338 7.44 0.86 23.30
C LYS A 338 6.96 -0.44 22.64
N ARG A 339 6.51 -0.38 21.38
CA ARG A 339 6.16 -1.59 20.62
C ARG A 339 7.40 -2.45 20.36
N LEU A 340 8.51 -1.81 19.94
CA LEU A 340 9.79 -2.48 19.77
C LEU A 340 10.31 -3.05 21.10
N GLN A 341 10.17 -2.33 22.21
CA GLN A 341 10.56 -2.79 23.55
C GLN A 341 9.77 -4.02 24.00
N LYS A 342 8.47 -4.09 23.72
CA LYS A 342 7.68 -5.30 23.99
C LYS A 342 8.18 -6.50 23.18
N GLN A 343 8.81 -6.26 22.04
CA GLN A 343 9.37 -7.28 21.17
C GLN A 343 10.85 -7.57 21.49
N GLU A 344 11.53 -6.63 22.14
CA GLU A 344 12.91 -6.72 22.64
C GLU A 344 13.07 -7.83 23.67
N GLU A 345 12.07 -8.06 24.53
CA GLU A 345 12.04 -9.21 25.44
C GLU A 345 12.21 -10.56 24.71
N LEU A 346 11.90 -10.60 23.41
CA LEU A 346 12.07 -11.79 22.55
C LEU A 346 13.37 -11.75 21.71
N LEU A 347 13.91 -10.57 21.41
CA LEU A 347 14.98 -10.38 20.40
C LEU A 347 16.32 -9.88 20.97
N GLY A 348 16.38 -9.44 22.22
CA GLY A 348 17.61 -8.95 22.85
C GLY A 348 18.17 -7.66 22.24
N LEU A 349 17.33 -6.84 21.59
CA LEU A 349 17.71 -5.50 21.16
C LEU A 349 17.94 -4.60 22.39
N ASP A 350 18.55 -3.42 22.24
CA ASP A 350 18.64 -2.42 23.32
C ASP A 350 17.89 -1.15 22.89
N THR A 351 16.68 -0.94 23.42
CA THR A 351 15.89 0.27 23.13
C THR A 351 16.18 1.42 24.09
N SER A 352 16.96 1.20 25.15
CA SER A 352 17.14 2.15 26.25
C SER A 352 17.73 3.48 25.77
N THR A 353 18.75 3.42 24.92
CA THR A 353 19.42 4.60 24.36
C THR A 353 18.48 5.44 23.50
N ALA A 354 17.67 4.81 22.64
CA ALA A 354 16.71 5.51 21.79
C ALA A 354 15.57 6.12 22.62
N LEU A 355 15.06 5.41 23.63
CA LEU A 355 14.01 5.92 24.52
C LEU A 355 14.50 7.10 25.37
N LEU A 356 15.75 7.03 25.86
CA LEU A 356 16.42 8.13 26.54
C LEU A 356 16.50 9.38 25.65
N HIS A 357 16.92 9.22 24.39
CA HIS A 357 16.99 10.33 23.42
C HIS A 357 15.62 10.94 23.10
N VAL A 358 14.58 10.11 22.93
CA VAL A 358 13.19 10.56 22.74
C VAL A 358 12.71 11.37 23.94
N ASN A 359 12.94 10.89 25.16
CA ASN A 359 12.53 11.60 26.39
C ASN A 359 13.30 12.91 26.59
N ARG A 360 14.61 12.92 26.32
CA ARG A 360 15.43 14.14 26.33
C ARG A 360 14.92 15.17 25.33
N SER A 361 14.59 14.74 24.11
CA SER A 361 14.04 15.61 23.07
C SER A 361 12.70 16.22 23.46
N GLU A 362 11.85 15.48 24.18
CA GLU A 362 10.55 15.99 24.65
C GLU A 362 10.76 17.17 25.61
N GLN A 363 11.66 17.01 26.58
CA GLN A 363 11.96 18.03 27.56
C GLN A 363 12.48 19.30 26.89
N ILE A 364 13.40 19.15 25.93
CA ILE A 364 13.93 20.28 25.16
C ILE A 364 12.81 21.01 24.41
N LEU A 365 11.94 20.31 23.69
CA LEU A 365 10.85 20.95 22.93
C LEU A 365 9.83 21.64 23.85
N ARG A 366 9.44 21.01 24.95
CA ARG A 366 8.51 21.62 25.91
C ARG A 366 9.13 22.84 26.60
N PHE A 367 10.39 22.74 27.02
CA PHE A 367 11.12 23.87 27.61
C PHE A 367 11.22 25.04 26.63
N LYS A 368 11.52 24.78 25.34
CA LYS A 368 11.54 25.81 24.29
C LYS A 368 10.18 26.52 24.15
N ARG A 369 9.06 25.78 24.16
CA ARG A 369 7.71 26.36 24.12
C ARG A 369 7.42 27.24 25.33
N LEU A 370 7.92 26.86 26.51
CA LEU A 370 7.75 27.63 27.74
C LEU A 370 8.61 28.90 27.79
N LYS A 371 9.72 28.97 27.03
CA LYS A 371 10.62 30.14 27.04
C LYS A 371 9.90 31.47 26.75
N ASN A 372 8.77 31.42 26.03
CA ASN A 372 7.98 32.58 25.67
C ASN A 372 6.81 32.87 26.62
N THR A 373 6.61 32.08 27.69
CA THR A 373 5.58 32.34 28.69
C THR A 373 6.15 33.00 29.95
N ASN A 374 5.37 33.92 30.51
CA ASN A 374 5.61 34.54 31.81
C ASN A 374 4.75 33.89 32.92
N SER A 375 4.17 32.72 32.67
CA SER A 375 3.34 32.01 33.64
C SER A 375 4.20 31.19 34.59
N SER A 376 4.20 31.52 35.89
CA SER A 376 4.91 30.73 36.91
C SER A 376 4.34 29.31 36.99
N LEU A 377 3.02 29.16 36.90
CA LEU A 377 2.33 27.86 36.93
C LEU A 377 2.80 26.92 35.81
N ALA A 378 2.99 27.44 34.60
CA ALA A 378 3.44 26.61 33.47
C ALA A 378 4.88 26.09 33.67
N TRP A 379 5.76 26.89 34.27
CA TRP A 379 7.09 26.45 34.67
C TRP A 379 7.05 25.44 35.82
N HIS A 380 6.17 25.66 36.79
CA HIS A 380 5.95 24.73 37.90
C HIS A 380 5.54 23.35 37.40
N SER A 381 4.52 23.26 36.54
CA SER A 381 4.05 21.99 35.96
C SER A 381 5.14 21.27 35.14
N PHE A 382 6.04 22.00 34.50
CA PHE A 382 7.21 21.39 33.83
C PHE A 382 8.17 20.78 34.85
N ILE A 383 8.48 21.49 35.93
CA ILE A 383 9.39 21.03 36.99
C ILE A 383 8.82 19.79 37.67
N GLU A 384 7.54 19.83 38.05
CA GLU A 384 6.84 18.71 38.68
C GLU A 384 6.92 17.45 37.81
N LYS A 385 6.52 17.58 36.53
CA LYS A 385 6.50 16.47 35.57
C LYS A 385 7.87 15.82 35.35
N TYR A 386 8.95 16.60 35.31
CA TYR A 386 10.29 16.11 34.94
C TYR A 386 11.27 16.02 36.11
N SER A 387 10.83 16.27 37.34
CA SER A 387 11.64 16.26 38.57
C SER A 387 12.43 14.96 38.77
N ASN A 388 11.81 13.82 38.50
CA ASN A 388 12.39 12.48 38.68
C ASN A 388 13.12 11.95 37.45
N SER A 389 13.19 12.72 36.36
CA SER A 389 13.68 12.22 35.07
C SER A 389 14.32 13.31 34.22
N ASP A 390 15.23 14.12 34.77
CA ASP A 390 15.83 15.28 34.09
C ASP A 390 16.89 14.91 33.03
N TYR A 391 16.48 14.16 32.00
CA TYR A 391 17.35 13.68 30.92
C TYR A 391 18.04 14.80 30.13
N ALA A 392 17.49 16.01 30.15
CA ALA A 392 18.05 17.17 29.46
C ALA A 392 18.79 18.15 30.39
N ASN A 393 18.86 17.89 31.71
CA ASN A 393 19.43 18.79 32.72
C ASN A 393 18.80 20.20 32.70
N LEU A 394 17.48 20.28 32.52
CA LEU A 394 16.72 21.53 32.35
C LEU A 394 16.00 21.98 33.62
N ILE A 395 15.89 21.15 34.66
CA ILE A 395 15.12 21.49 35.87
C ILE A 395 15.71 22.70 36.59
N ALA A 396 17.03 22.81 36.71
CA ALA A 396 17.67 23.96 37.32
C ALA A 396 17.36 25.27 36.56
N SER A 397 17.39 25.22 35.22
CA SER A 397 17.02 26.34 34.36
C SER A 397 15.53 26.69 34.49
N ALA A 398 14.66 25.68 34.57
CA ALA A 398 13.22 25.87 34.73
C ALA A 398 12.88 26.53 36.08
N LYS A 399 13.50 26.09 37.19
CA LYS A 399 13.36 26.72 38.53
C LYS A 399 13.77 28.19 38.52
N SER A 400 14.86 28.53 37.81
CA SER A 400 15.27 29.92 37.65
C SER A 400 14.24 30.75 36.87
N LYS A 401 13.60 30.18 35.84
CA LYS A 401 12.57 30.86 35.05
C LYS A 401 11.24 30.99 35.80
N GLU A 402 10.84 29.97 36.55
CA GLU A 402 9.70 30.01 37.45
C GLU A 402 9.83 31.16 38.46
N LYS A 403 10.97 31.26 39.16
CA LYS A 403 11.23 32.34 40.12
C LYS A 403 11.15 33.73 39.48
N LEU A 404 11.62 33.85 38.24
CA LEU A 404 11.54 35.11 37.50
C LEU A 404 10.10 35.44 37.08
N ALA A 405 9.36 34.45 36.58
CA ALA A 405 7.94 34.58 36.23
C ALA A 405 7.10 34.99 37.44
N LEU A 406 7.32 34.36 38.60
CA LEU A 406 6.66 34.71 39.86
C LEU A 406 6.93 36.17 40.27
N LYS A 407 8.17 36.65 40.14
CA LYS A 407 8.49 38.06 40.40
C LYS A 407 7.73 39.00 39.48
N PHE A 408 7.62 38.68 38.19
CA PHE A 408 6.84 39.48 37.24
C PHE A 408 5.34 39.50 37.57
N GLU A 409 4.78 38.37 38.00
CA GLU A 409 3.39 38.26 38.42
C GLU A 409 3.11 39.12 39.67
N VAL A 410 4.00 39.06 40.68
CA VAL A 410 3.90 39.88 41.90
C VAL A 410 4.04 41.37 41.60
N ASP A 411 5.02 41.79 40.78
CA ASP A 411 5.18 43.19 40.37
C ASP A 411 3.95 43.71 39.62
N ARG A 412 3.38 42.90 38.73
CA ARG A 412 2.15 43.26 38.01
C ARG A 412 0.96 43.38 38.96
N ALA A 413 0.83 42.49 39.95
CA ALA A 413 -0.21 42.56 40.97
C ALA A 413 -0.07 43.82 41.83
N ASN A 414 1.14 44.16 42.26
CA ASN A 414 1.44 45.37 43.03
C ASN A 414 1.14 46.64 42.23
N LYS A 415 1.57 46.71 40.95
CA LYS A 415 1.25 47.84 40.07
C LYS A 415 -0.24 48.00 39.85
N ARG A 416 -0.98 46.90 39.71
CA ARG A 416 -2.46 46.93 39.64
C ARG A 416 -3.07 47.47 40.92
N LYS A 417 -2.60 47.01 42.08
CA LYS A 417 -3.06 47.49 43.38
C LYS A 417 -2.78 48.99 43.57
N GLN A 418 -1.56 49.43 43.28
CA GLN A 418 -1.17 50.84 43.35
C GLN A 418 -1.99 51.71 42.39
N ALA A 419 -2.25 51.24 41.17
CA ALA A 419 -3.10 51.94 40.21
C ALA A 419 -4.56 52.06 40.70
N GLN A 420 -5.08 51.01 41.35
CA GLN A 420 -6.41 51.02 41.96
C GLN A 420 -6.49 51.99 43.14
N GLU A 421 -5.50 51.97 44.04
CA GLU A 421 -5.40 52.89 45.18
C GLU A 421 -5.29 54.35 44.72
N LEU A 422 -4.46 54.62 43.71
CA LEU A 422 -4.34 55.96 43.14
C LEU A 422 -5.63 56.42 42.45
N ALA A 423 -6.30 55.54 41.70
CA ALA A 423 -7.59 55.85 41.08
C ALA A 423 -8.67 56.13 42.14
N GLN A 424 -8.68 55.38 43.23
CA GLN A 424 -9.59 55.59 44.36
C GLN A 424 -9.29 56.90 45.09
N ALA A 425 -8.02 57.20 45.37
CA ALA A 425 -7.61 58.47 45.98
C ALA A 425 -7.98 59.67 45.11
N ARG A 426 -7.76 59.59 43.79
CA ARG A 426 -8.20 60.63 42.83
C ARG A 426 -9.72 60.81 42.84
N ARG A 427 -10.48 59.71 42.93
CA ARG A 427 -11.94 59.76 43.03
C ARG A 427 -12.40 60.44 44.31
N ILE A 428 -11.81 60.10 45.45
CA ILE A 428 -12.13 60.72 46.75
C ILE A 428 -11.78 62.22 46.71
N ALA A 429 -10.58 62.59 46.26
CA ALA A 429 -10.16 63.99 46.15
C ALA A 429 -11.08 64.81 45.22
N LYS A 430 -11.51 64.22 44.09
CA LYS A 430 -12.50 64.85 43.19
C LYS A 430 -13.83 65.07 43.90
N LEU A 431 -14.34 64.08 44.63
CA LEU A 431 -15.59 64.22 45.40
C LEU A 431 -15.48 65.25 46.53
N GLU A 432 -14.37 65.31 47.25
CA GLU A 432 -14.14 66.30 48.29
C GLU A 432 -14.09 67.73 47.73
N SER A 433 -13.36 67.93 46.62
CA SER A 433 -13.30 69.22 45.93
C SER A 433 -14.69 69.66 45.45
N LEU A 434 -15.47 68.73 44.94
CA LEU A 434 -16.84 68.95 44.48
C LEU A 434 -17.77 69.31 45.64
N ASN A 435 -17.69 68.60 46.76
CA ASN A 435 -18.48 68.89 47.95
C ASN A 435 -18.12 70.24 48.57
N LYS A 436 -16.85 70.63 48.57
CA LYS A 436 -16.42 71.98 48.99
C LYS A 436 -17.03 73.05 48.10
N TRP A 437 -16.98 72.88 46.78
CA TRP A 437 -17.59 73.80 45.82
C TRP A 437 -19.11 73.87 45.96
N ARG A 438 -19.79 72.74 46.17
CA ARG A 438 -21.26 72.69 46.38
C ARG A 438 -21.72 73.60 47.51
N LYS A 439 -20.96 73.68 48.61
CA LYS A 439 -21.27 74.55 49.76
C LYS A 439 -21.18 76.05 49.45
N THR A 440 -20.53 76.44 48.35
CA THR A 440 -20.41 77.85 47.96
C THR A 440 -21.45 78.28 46.94
N VAL A 441 -22.25 77.35 46.39
CA VAL A 441 -23.24 77.62 45.34
C VAL A 441 -24.39 78.47 45.88
N LYS A 442 -24.72 79.54 45.17
CA LYS A 442 -25.82 80.47 45.51
C LYS A 442 -26.71 80.76 44.30
N VAL A 443 -27.87 81.36 44.55
CA VAL A 443 -28.73 81.88 43.49
C VAL A 443 -27.94 82.89 42.65
N GLY A 444 -27.98 82.73 41.33
CA GLY A 444 -27.21 83.50 40.36
C GLY A 444 -25.90 82.84 39.90
N ASP A 445 -25.43 81.78 40.56
CA ASP A 445 -24.24 81.05 40.10
C ASP A 445 -24.52 80.17 38.89
N ASN A 446 -23.52 79.99 38.04
CA ASN A 446 -23.57 79.00 36.97
C ASN A 446 -23.23 77.61 37.53
N THR A 447 -23.89 76.60 36.99
CA THR A 447 -23.64 75.17 37.27
C THR A 447 -23.43 74.43 35.95
N PHE A 448 -23.14 73.12 36.02
CA PHE A 448 -22.94 72.28 34.84
C PHE A 448 -24.07 72.33 33.79
N CYS A 449 -25.34 72.50 34.20
CA CYS A 449 -26.50 72.55 33.29
C CYS A 449 -27.12 73.93 33.08
N GLY A 450 -26.60 74.96 33.74
CA GLY A 450 -27.14 76.32 33.64
C GLY A 450 -27.16 77.06 34.97
N ARG A 451 -27.90 78.16 35.04
CA ARG A 451 -27.83 79.12 36.16
C ARG A 451 -28.79 78.74 37.28
N VAL A 452 -28.36 78.88 38.53
CA VAL A 452 -29.25 78.76 39.70
C VAL A 452 -30.18 79.97 39.72
N ILE A 453 -31.49 79.74 39.68
CA ILE A 453 -32.52 80.80 39.71
C ILE A 453 -33.28 80.85 41.04
N GLU A 454 -33.32 79.73 41.77
CA GLU A 454 -34.03 79.62 43.04
C GLU A 454 -33.36 78.58 43.94
N ALA A 455 -33.48 78.75 45.26
CA ALA A 455 -33.07 77.78 46.26
C ALA A 455 -34.22 77.58 47.25
N ASN A 456 -34.47 76.34 47.67
CA ASN A 456 -35.47 76.09 48.70
C ASN A 456 -35.03 76.64 50.07
N SER A 457 -35.95 76.70 51.04
CA SER A 457 -35.72 77.29 52.37
C SER A 457 -34.50 76.70 53.09
N ASN A 458 -34.21 75.42 52.87
CA ASN A 458 -33.13 74.69 53.56
C ASN A 458 -31.87 74.54 52.68
N GLN A 459 -31.83 75.15 51.49
CA GLN A 459 -30.74 75.09 50.51
C GLN A 459 -30.28 73.67 50.12
N THR A 460 -31.16 72.68 50.23
CA THR A 460 -30.91 71.30 49.81
C THR A 460 -31.24 71.06 48.33
N MET A 461 -32.13 71.87 47.77
CA MET A 461 -32.58 71.82 46.39
C MET A 461 -32.39 73.17 45.74
N PHE A 462 -31.86 73.17 44.51
CA PHE A 462 -31.70 74.35 43.69
C PHE A 462 -32.49 74.19 42.39
N LYS A 463 -33.19 75.24 41.99
CA LYS A 463 -33.86 75.30 40.70
C LYS A 463 -32.89 75.89 39.69
N LEU A 464 -32.60 75.12 38.65
CA LEU A 464 -31.69 75.53 37.57
C LEU A 464 -32.50 75.97 36.36
N ALA A 465 -32.12 77.10 35.75
CA ALA A 465 -32.52 77.44 34.39
C ALA A 465 -31.56 76.74 33.41
N LEU A 466 -32.09 75.75 32.67
CA LEU A 466 -31.29 74.88 31.81
C LEU A 466 -30.79 75.63 30.57
N SER A 467 -29.49 75.55 30.30
CA SER A 467 -28.87 76.21 29.13
C SER A 467 -29.32 75.62 27.80
N VAL A 468 -29.79 74.36 27.79
CA VAL A 468 -30.33 73.68 26.60
C VAL A 468 -31.64 72.98 26.98
N LYS A 469 -32.76 73.44 26.38
CA LYS A 469 -34.08 72.86 26.59
C LYS A 469 -34.26 71.60 25.73
N LEU A 470 -34.66 70.49 26.35
CA LEU A 470 -35.08 69.30 25.64
C LEU A 470 -36.56 69.44 25.24
N SER A 471 -36.90 69.11 24.00
CA SER A 471 -38.29 69.21 23.52
C SER A 471 -39.22 68.36 24.38
N GLY A 472 -40.35 68.93 24.80
CA GLY A 472 -41.31 68.28 25.70
C GLY A 472 -40.98 68.36 27.20
N TYR A 473 -39.83 68.92 27.59
CA TYR A 473 -39.44 69.11 28.98
C TYR A 473 -39.41 70.59 29.38
N SER A 474 -39.55 70.85 30.68
CA SER A 474 -39.40 72.19 31.26
C SER A 474 -37.99 72.75 31.01
N SER A 475 -37.87 74.07 30.81
CA SER A 475 -36.58 74.77 30.79
C SER A 475 -35.98 74.97 32.19
N GLU A 476 -36.68 74.51 33.22
CA GLU A 476 -36.29 74.64 34.62
C GLU A 476 -36.43 73.30 35.33
N GLN A 477 -35.46 72.97 36.20
CA GLN A 477 -35.48 71.73 36.96
C GLN A 477 -34.90 71.93 38.37
N TRP A 478 -35.61 71.38 39.36
CA TRP A 478 -35.10 71.27 40.73
C TRP A 478 -34.12 70.10 40.82
N ILE A 479 -32.94 70.36 41.36
CA ILE A 479 -31.89 69.36 41.56
C ILE A 479 -31.36 69.43 42.99
N HIS A 480 -31.07 68.27 43.57
CA HIS A 480 -30.44 68.21 44.89
C HIS A 480 -29.01 68.74 44.82
N ILE A 481 -28.55 69.43 45.87
CA ILE A 481 -27.19 70.00 45.94
C ILE A 481 -26.10 68.95 45.66
N ASP A 482 -26.30 67.70 46.09
CA ASP A 482 -25.39 66.56 45.84
C ASP A 482 -25.35 66.08 44.38
N ASN A 483 -26.21 66.60 43.53
CA ASN A 483 -26.25 66.34 42.10
C ASN A 483 -25.86 67.57 41.27
N ILE A 484 -25.44 68.66 41.92
CA ILE A 484 -24.91 69.85 41.24
C ILE A 484 -23.41 69.66 41.00
N TYR A 485 -22.97 70.01 39.80
CA TYR A 485 -21.59 69.90 39.34
C TYR A 485 -21.07 71.24 38.83
N GLN A 486 -19.74 71.36 38.75
CA GLN A 486 -19.08 72.59 38.34
C GLN A 486 -19.38 72.92 36.86
N PRO A 487 -19.46 74.21 36.47
CA PRO A 487 -19.84 74.63 35.11
C PRO A 487 -19.03 73.98 33.99
N TRP A 488 -17.72 73.83 34.18
CA TRP A 488 -16.81 73.29 33.17
C TRP A 488 -17.04 71.81 32.85
N GLN A 489 -17.77 71.08 33.69
CA GLN A 489 -18.10 69.67 33.43
C GLN A 489 -19.16 69.51 32.34
N GLY A 490 -19.88 70.58 31.98
CA GLY A 490 -20.97 70.52 31.02
C GLY A 490 -22.11 69.61 31.45
N CYS A 491 -23.18 69.56 30.66
CA CYS A 491 -24.41 68.85 31.02
C CYS A 491 -24.88 67.92 29.91
N LYS A 492 -25.30 66.74 30.33
CA LYS A 492 -26.06 65.77 29.56
C LYS A 492 -27.45 65.66 30.15
N ASN A 493 -28.47 66.02 29.36
CA ASN A 493 -29.87 65.83 29.69
C ASN A 493 -30.42 64.64 28.90
N VAL A 494 -30.68 63.51 29.58
CA VAL A 494 -31.29 62.31 28.98
C VAL A 494 -32.66 62.11 29.61
N ASN A 495 -33.72 62.36 28.82
CA ASN A 495 -35.11 62.21 29.23
C ASN A 495 -35.48 62.98 30.52
N GLY A 496 -34.90 64.17 30.71
CA GLY A 496 -35.13 64.98 31.90
C GLY A 496 -34.21 64.66 33.08
N ASN A 497 -33.27 63.71 32.94
CA ASN A 497 -32.25 63.45 33.95
C ASN A 497 -30.95 64.18 33.60
N LEU A 498 -30.52 65.07 34.49
CA LEU A 498 -29.32 65.88 34.34
C LEU A 498 -28.10 65.16 34.94
N SER A 499 -27.03 65.06 34.16
CA SER A 499 -25.75 64.49 34.58
C SER A 499 -24.58 65.26 33.97
N PRO A 500 -23.39 65.31 34.60
CA PRO A 500 -22.24 65.99 34.01
C PRO A 500 -21.77 65.25 32.74
N ASN A 501 -21.16 65.97 31.78
CA ASN A 501 -20.42 65.28 30.73
C ASN A 501 -19.17 64.65 31.38
N SER A 502 -18.98 63.35 31.12
CA SER A 502 -18.00 62.48 31.77
C SER A 502 -16.59 63.05 31.82
#